data_AF-A0A7J8LRV5-F1
#
_entry.id   AF-A0A7J8LRV5-F1
#
_cell.length_a   1.000
_cell.length_b   1.000
_cell.length_c   1.000
_cell.angle_alpha   90.00
_cell.angle_beta   90.00
_cell.angle_gamma   90.00
#
_symmetry.space_group_name_H-M   'P 1'
#
loop_
_entity.id
_entity.type
_entity.pdbx_description
1 polymer ?
#
loop_
_entity_poly.entity_id
_entity_poly.type
_entity_poly.pdbx_seq_one_letter_code
_entity_poly.pdbx_strand_id
1 'polypeptide(L)'
;MDWLLSVTDHIVEFVPSQQKSKDGTNMEIMVTKQRKDLLVNIPGLRKLDTLLIDTLDNFGEEQEFWYVSKNDDPENESSRREGKWWHPKVKVPPNGLSETSRKWLLSEKEAVSQVLKAAMAINASVLSEIEVPESYIDSLPKNGRSSLGDSIYKSITVEYFDPANFLSSMDLSTEHKVLDLKNRIEASIIIWKRKMHHKEGKSSWGSAVSIEKRELFEERVETILHLLKYRFPGLPQSSLDISKIQDNKDIGHAILESYSRIIESLAFSILSRIEDVLHADSLAQSSSSNSDDDATRLSSAETPTLLDFMGWGIDPLKRSSIDMENLFKVDSDKKTSKPPVSPTPRPPIPELSDN
;
A
#
# COMPACT_ATOMS: atom_id res chain seq x y z
N MET A 1 -0.12 -0.73 21.52
CA MET A 1 -0.28 0.47 20.67
C MET A 1 -0.89 1.66 21.41
N ASP A 2 -1.86 1.45 22.31
CA ASP A 2 -2.57 2.56 22.98
C ASP A 2 -1.69 3.58 23.70
N TRP A 3 -0.61 3.16 24.36
CA TRP A 3 0.31 4.10 25.01
C TRP A 3 0.97 5.06 24.04
N LEU A 4 1.42 4.57 22.87
CA LEU A 4 2.04 5.41 21.84
C LEU A 4 1.02 6.34 21.17
N LEU A 5 -0.23 5.90 21.03
CA LEU A 5 -1.30 6.69 20.43
C LEU A 5 -1.91 7.71 21.41
N SER A 6 -1.79 7.52 22.73
CA SER A 6 -2.40 8.41 23.73
C SER A 6 -2.03 9.90 23.57
N VAL A 7 -0.85 10.18 23.03
CA VAL A 7 -0.40 11.56 22.76
C VAL A 7 -1.36 12.28 21.79
N THR A 8 -2.00 11.57 20.86
CA THR A 8 -2.92 12.18 19.87
C THR A 8 -4.18 12.75 20.49
N ASP A 9 -4.56 12.29 21.69
CA ASP A 9 -5.75 12.79 22.40
C ASP A 9 -5.51 14.19 22.97
N HIS A 10 -4.24 14.59 23.08
CA HIS A 10 -3.81 15.88 23.61
C HIS A 10 -3.40 16.88 22.52
N ILE A 11 -3.39 16.46 21.24
CA ILE A 11 -3.09 17.35 20.11
C ILE A 11 -4.39 17.97 19.62
N VAL A 12 -4.57 19.26 19.93
CA VAL A 12 -5.83 19.99 19.73
C VAL A 12 -5.63 21.29 18.94
N GLU A 13 -6.69 21.69 18.25
CA GLU A 13 -6.88 23.02 17.70
C GLU A 13 -7.80 23.83 18.62
N PHE A 14 -7.47 25.11 18.78
CA PHE A 14 -8.34 26.07 19.47
C PHE A 14 -9.28 26.69 18.44
N VAL A 15 -10.58 26.40 18.57
CA VAL A 15 -11.60 26.87 17.63
C VAL A 15 -12.62 27.77 18.34
N PRO A 16 -13.10 28.85 17.68
CA PRO A 16 -14.14 29.70 18.22
C PRO A 16 -15.47 28.94 18.28
N SER A 17 -16.23 29.16 19.35
CA SER A 17 -17.53 28.54 19.59
C SER A 17 -18.45 29.48 20.38
N GLN A 18 -19.70 29.08 20.55
CA GLN A 18 -20.68 29.82 21.34
C GLN A 18 -21.27 28.89 22.40
N GLN A 19 -21.34 29.38 23.63
CA GLN A 19 -21.99 28.69 24.73
C GLN A 19 -23.15 29.53 25.25
N LYS A 20 -24.29 28.88 25.47
CA LYS A 20 -25.47 29.51 26.06
C LYS A 20 -25.52 29.22 27.56
N SER A 21 -25.56 30.27 28.37
CA SER A 21 -25.73 30.15 29.82
C SER A 21 -27.15 29.68 30.17
N LYS A 22 -27.35 29.19 31.40
CA LYS A 22 -28.66 28.80 31.93
C LYS A 22 -29.68 29.95 31.87
N ASP A 23 -29.21 31.18 31.96
CA ASP A 23 -30.02 32.40 31.90
C ASP A 23 -30.34 32.85 30.46
N GLY A 24 -29.94 32.07 29.46
CA GLY A 24 -30.24 32.31 28.04
C GLY A 24 -29.27 33.25 27.31
N THR A 25 -28.30 33.83 28.01
CA THR A 25 -27.25 34.68 27.42
C THR A 25 -26.27 33.84 26.60
N ASN A 26 -25.98 34.28 25.37
CA ASN A 26 -24.94 33.68 24.53
C ASN A 26 -23.58 34.32 24.82
N MET A 27 -22.56 33.50 24.96
CA MET A 27 -21.17 33.92 25.16
C MET A 27 -20.29 33.28 24.09
N GLU A 28 -19.44 34.10 23.46
CA GLU A 28 -18.39 33.60 22.58
C GLU A 28 -17.25 33.04 23.43
N ILE A 29 -16.86 31.80 23.14
CA ILE A 29 -15.83 31.07 23.88
C ILE A 29 -14.86 30.42 22.91
N MET A 30 -13.67 30.08 23.39
CA MET A 30 -12.74 29.21 22.68
C MET A 30 -12.86 27.79 23.24
N VAL A 31 -12.96 26.80 22.36
CA VAL A 31 -13.01 25.39 22.74
C VAL A 31 -11.85 24.64 22.10
N THR A 32 -11.38 23.61 22.80
CA THR A 32 -10.38 22.68 22.28
C THR A 32 -11.08 21.57 21.50
N LYS A 33 -10.67 21.35 20.26
CA LYS A 33 -11.10 20.20 19.44
C LYS A 33 -9.87 19.42 19.01
N GLN A 34 -9.94 18.09 18.97
CA GLN A 34 -8.85 17.30 18.41
C GLN A 34 -8.51 17.77 16.99
N ARG A 35 -7.21 17.84 16.68
CA ARG A 35 -6.72 18.30 15.37
C ARG A 35 -7.38 17.49 14.25
N LYS A 36 -7.74 18.15 13.16
CA LYS A 36 -8.67 17.60 12.15
C LYS A 36 -8.15 16.32 11.49
N ASP A 37 -6.86 16.28 11.16
CA ASP A 37 -6.16 15.12 10.60
C ASP A 37 -6.21 13.91 11.55
N LEU A 38 -5.95 14.14 12.84
CA LEU A 38 -5.96 13.09 13.86
C LEU A 38 -7.36 12.56 14.14
N LEU A 39 -8.35 13.46 14.22
CA LEU A 39 -9.75 13.12 14.48
C LEU A 39 -10.32 12.13 13.46
N VAL A 40 -9.90 12.25 12.19
CA VAL A 40 -10.34 11.35 11.11
C VAL A 40 -9.45 10.12 11.01
N ASN A 41 -8.13 10.32 10.97
CA ASN A 41 -7.21 9.25 10.60
C ASN A 41 -6.91 8.27 11.75
N ILE A 42 -6.88 8.70 13.01
CA ILE A 42 -6.58 7.78 14.13
C ILE A 42 -7.64 6.69 14.29
N PRO A 43 -8.96 7.00 14.32
CA PRO A 43 -9.99 5.96 14.34
C PRO A 43 -9.95 5.08 13.09
N GLY A 44 -9.66 5.66 11.92
CA GLY A 44 -9.51 4.93 10.67
C GLY A 44 -8.39 3.89 10.73
N LEU A 45 -7.20 4.29 11.17
CA LEU A 45 -6.05 3.40 11.31
C LEU A 45 -6.28 2.31 12.36
N ARG A 46 -6.93 2.64 13.48
CA ARG A 46 -7.32 1.62 14.48
C ARG A 46 -8.26 0.57 13.90
N LYS A 47 -9.23 0.99 13.08
CA LYS A 47 -10.13 0.05 12.38
C LYS A 47 -9.36 -0.87 11.43
N LEU A 48 -8.40 -0.33 10.67
CA LEU A 48 -7.56 -1.13 9.79
C LEU A 48 -6.68 -2.12 10.56
N ASP A 49 -6.10 -1.70 11.68
CA ASP A 49 -5.31 -2.56 12.59
C ASP A 49 -6.16 -3.73 13.10
N THR A 50 -7.35 -3.44 13.65
CA THR A 50 -8.29 -4.49 14.10
C THR A 50 -8.65 -5.47 12.99
N LEU A 51 -8.92 -4.99 11.77
CA LEU A 51 -9.23 -5.88 10.64
C LEU A 51 -8.07 -6.84 10.32
N LEU A 52 -6.81 -6.39 10.40
CA LEU A 52 -5.65 -7.26 10.16
C LEU A 52 -5.48 -8.29 11.26
N ILE A 53 -5.69 -7.90 12.52
CA ILE A 53 -5.64 -8.83 13.66
C ILE A 53 -6.77 -9.86 13.56
N ASP A 54 -8.00 -9.44 13.24
CA ASP A 54 -9.13 -10.34 13.06
C ASP A 54 -8.88 -11.33 11.91
N THR A 55 -8.28 -10.89 10.79
CA THR A 55 -7.86 -11.79 9.71
C THR A 55 -6.85 -12.81 10.21
N LEU A 56 -5.84 -12.41 10.98
CA LEU A 56 -4.85 -13.34 11.55
C LEU A 56 -5.49 -14.34 12.52
N ASP A 57 -6.41 -13.88 13.37
CA ASP A 57 -7.12 -14.74 14.32
C ASP A 57 -7.99 -15.79 13.61
N ASN A 58 -8.54 -15.47 12.43
CA ASN A 58 -9.29 -16.45 11.62
C ASN A 58 -8.42 -17.63 11.13
N PHE A 59 -7.08 -17.50 11.11
CA PHE A 59 -6.16 -18.60 10.79
C PHE A 59 -5.81 -19.48 11.99
N GLY A 60 -6.38 -19.22 13.18
CA GLY A 60 -6.10 -19.98 14.41
C GLY A 60 -6.73 -21.38 14.47
N GLU A 61 -7.66 -21.72 13.58
CA GLU A 61 -8.27 -23.06 13.47
C GLU A 61 -7.44 -24.00 12.58
N GLU A 62 -7.71 -25.32 12.62
CA GLU A 62 -7.02 -26.28 11.75
C GLU A 62 -7.17 -25.93 10.27
N GLN A 63 -6.03 -25.69 9.61
CA GLN A 63 -5.96 -25.33 8.19
C GLN A 63 -5.57 -26.56 7.35
N GLU A 64 -6.01 -26.56 6.08
CA GLU A 64 -5.63 -27.59 5.11
C GLU A 64 -4.16 -27.45 4.64
N PHE A 65 -3.49 -26.34 4.95
CA PHE A 65 -2.09 -26.09 4.63
C PHE A 65 -1.24 -26.08 5.91
N TRP A 66 0.05 -26.37 5.78
CA TRP A 66 0.99 -26.37 6.89
C TRP A 66 2.36 -25.83 6.47
N TYR A 67 3.15 -25.43 7.47
CA TYR A 67 4.52 -24.96 7.26
C TYR A 67 5.52 -26.03 7.70
N VAL A 68 6.52 -26.30 6.84
CA VAL A 68 7.59 -27.25 7.14
C VAL A 68 8.86 -26.48 7.50
N SER A 69 9.53 -26.94 8.56
CA SER A 69 10.82 -26.42 8.99
C SER A 69 11.90 -26.72 7.94
N LYS A 70 12.81 -25.77 7.73
CA LYS A 70 13.91 -25.85 6.78
C LYS A 70 14.82 -27.08 6.99
N ASN A 71 14.91 -27.62 8.20
CA ASN A 71 15.83 -28.73 8.49
C ASN A 71 15.21 -30.11 8.23
N ASP A 72 13.89 -30.18 8.01
CA ASP A 72 13.14 -31.43 7.98
C ASP A 72 12.61 -31.79 6.57
N ASP A 73 12.91 -30.99 5.54
CA ASP A 73 12.50 -31.26 4.15
C ASP A 73 13.66 -31.91 3.35
N PRO A 74 13.57 -33.19 2.95
CA PRO A 74 14.60 -33.87 2.16
C PRO A 74 14.73 -33.34 0.72
N GLU A 75 13.79 -32.51 0.22
CA GLU A 75 13.85 -31.88 -1.12
C GLU A 75 14.63 -30.53 -1.15
N ASN A 76 15.27 -30.13 -0.04
CA ASN A 76 15.81 -28.78 0.13
C ASN A 76 17.06 -28.40 -0.68
N GLU A 77 17.69 -29.35 -1.38
CA GLU A 77 18.90 -29.07 -2.18
C GLU A 77 18.59 -28.22 -3.42
N SER A 78 17.40 -28.38 -4.03
CA SER A 78 17.02 -27.69 -5.28
C SER A 78 16.26 -26.37 -5.07
N SER A 79 15.70 -26.14 -3.88
CA SER A 79 14.77 -25.04 -3.56
C SER A 79 15.48 -23.73 -3.13
N ARG A 80 16.81 -23.71 -3.04
CA ARG A 80 17.62 -22.54 -2.62
C ARG A 80 17.54 -21.32 -3.56
N ARG A 81 16.74 -21.39 -4.64
CA ARG A 81 16.60 -20.35 -5.66
C ARG A 81 15.37 -19.44 -5.51
N GLU A 82 14.50 -19.68 -4.52
CA GLU A 82 13.39 -18.77 -4.22
C GLU A 82 13.77 -17.79 -3.09
N GLY A 83 13.56 -16.49 -3.36
CA GLY A 83 14.27 -15.35 -2.77
C GLY A 83 14.09 -15.05 -1.28
N LYS A 84 13.69 -16.03 -0.46
CA LYS A 84 13.33 -15.85 0.95
C LYS A 84 13.78 -17.05 1.81
N TRP A 85 15.09 -17.35 1.81
CA TRP A 85 15.68 -18.54 2.45
C TRP A 85 15.45 -18.69 3.97
N TRP A 86 14.96 -17.64 4.63
CA TRP A 86 14.63 -17.60 6.06
C TRP A 86 13.14 -17.88 6.36
N HIS A 87 12.27 -17.95 5.34
CA HIS A 87 10.86 -18.26 5.54
C HIS A 87 10.60 -19.78 5.51
N PRO A 88 9.74 -20.31 6.41
CA PRO A 88 9.27 -21.69 6.32
C PRO A 88 8.57 -21.97 4.98
N LYS A 89 8.75 -23.17 4.44
CA LYS A 89 8.10 -23.56 3.18
C LYS A 89 6.67 -23.99 3.47
N VAL A 90 5.71 -23.41 2.76
CA VAL A 90 4.31 -23.82 2.83
C VAL A 90 4.11 -25.11 2.02
N LYS A 91 3.31 -26.03 2.55
CA LYS A 91 2.83 -27.24 1.87
C LYS A 91 1.30 -27.30 1.97
N VAL A 92 0.71 -27.94 0.98
CA VAL A 92 -0.74 -28.14 0.81
C VAL A 92 -0.99 -29.62 0.50
N PRO A 93 -2.24 -30.11 0.55
CA PRO A 93 -2.55 -31.49 0.21
C PRO A 93 -2.13 -31.81 -1.24
N PRO A 94 -1.82 -33.08 -1.60
CA PRO A 94 -1.32 -33.44 -2.93
C PRO A 94 -2.22 -33.00 -4.10
N ASN A 95 -3.54 -32.94 -3.86
CA ASN A 95 -4.53 -32.51 -4.87
C ASN A 95 -4.93 -31.03 -4.73
N GLY A 96 -4.16 -30.25 -3.97
CA GLY A 96 -4.47 -28.87 -3.60
C GLY A 96 -5.50 -28.74 -2.48
N LEU A 97 -5.84 -27.50 -2.17
CA LEU A 97 -6.85 -27.10 -1.19
C LEU A 97 -8.26 -27.38 -1.70
N SER A 98 -9.19 -27.63 -0.79
CA SER A 98 -10.61 -27.68 -1.07
C SER A 98 -11.10 -26.38 -1.70
N GLU A 99 -12.16 -26.47 -2.51
CA GLU A 99 -12.73 -25.28 -3.16
C GLU A 99 -13.21 -24.25 -2.13
N THR A 100 -13.71 -24.70 -0.98
CA THR A 100 -14.15 -23.84 0.11
C THR A 100 -12.98 -23.09 0.74
N SER A 101 -11.88 -23.79 1.08
CA SER A 101 -10.68 -23.18 1.65
C SER A 101 -10.01 -22.20 0.69
N ARG A 102 -9.94 -22.56 -0.60
CA ARG A 102 -9.44 -21.67 -1.65
C ARG A 102 -10.27 -20.41 -1.81
N LYS A 103 -11.60 -20.51 -1.89
CA LYS A 103 -12.50 -19.35 -1.99
C LYS A 103 -12.38 -18.44 -0.77
N TRP A 104 -12.27 -19.03 0.41
CA TRP A 104 -12.06 -18.30 1.65
C TRP A 104 -10.72 -17.54 1.66
N LEU A 105 -9.62 -18.20 1.29
CA LEU A 105 -8.31 -17.54 1.15
C LEU A 105 -8.33 -16.39 0.15
N LEU A 106 -9.04 -16.54 -0.97
CA LEU A 106 -9.21 -15.47 -1.94
C LEU A 106 -10.03 -14.30 -1.39
N SER A 107 -11.03 -14.55 -0.55
CA SER A 107 -11.77 -13.46 0.12
C SER A 107 -10.93 -12.75 1.16
N GLU A 108 -10.12 -13.46 1.95
CA GLU A 108 -9.17 -12.84 2.89
C GLU A 108 -8.11 -12.04 2.13
N LYS A 109 -7.61 -12.57 1.00
CA LYS A 109 -6.67 -11.86 0.11
C LYS A 109 -7.23 -10.49 -0.32
N GLU A 110 -8.49 -10.46 -0.75
CA GLU A 110 -9.14 -9.23 -1.19
C GLU A 110 -9.38 -8.26 -0.02
N ALA A 111 -9.83 -8.75 1.13
CA ALA A 111 -10.02 -7.93 2.32
C ALA A 111 -8.70 -7.26 2.77
N VAL A 112 -7.61 -8.02 2.86
CA VAL A 112 -6.28 -7.50 3.23
C VAL A 112 -5.74 -6.53 2.18
N SER A 113 -6.01 -6.78 0.88
CA SER A 113 -5.66 -5.86 -0.20
C SER A 113 -6.34 -4.49 -0.04
N GLN A 114 -7.61 -4.46 0.38
CA GLN A 114 -8.32 -3.20 0.65
C GLN A 114 -7.73 -2.47 1.86
N VAL A 115 -7.37 -3.19 2.93
CA VAL A 115 -6.69 -2.60 4.08
C VAL A 115 -5.34 -2.00 3.68
N LEU A 116 -4.54 -2.72 2.90
CA LEU A 116 -3.26 -2.26 2.37
C LEU A 116 -3.43 -0.93 1.62
N LYS A 117 -4.40 -0.87 0.70
CA LYS A 117 -4.68 0.33 -0.10
C LYS A 117 -5.10 1.52 0.77
N ALA A 118 -5.96 1.29 1.76
CA ALA A 118 -6.40 2.34 2.67
C ALA A 118 -5.23 2.89 3.52
N ALA A 119 -4.40 2.00 4.07
CA ALA A 119 -3.22 2.38 4.84
C ALA A 119 -2.22 3.19 4.00
N MET A 120 -1.93 2.72 2.77
CA MET A 120 -1.07 3.42 1.81
C MET A 120 -1.62 4.80 1.44
N ALA A 121 -2.94 4.96 1.33
CA ALA A 121 -3.57 6.24 1.01
C ALA A 121 -3.42 7.24 2.16
N ILE A 122 -3.68 6.82 3.40
CA ILE A 122 -3.46 7.64 4.59
C ILE A 122 -1.99 8.04 4.71
N ASN A 123 -1.06 7.08 4.55
CA ASN A 123 0.37 7.34 4.64
C ASN A 123 0.83 8.40 3.62
N ALA A 124 0.39 8.29 2.36
CA ALA A 124 0.71 9.29 1.34
C ALA A 124 0.07 10.65 1.62
N SER A 125 -1.17 10.70 2.12
CA SER A 125 -1.82 11.96 2.51
C SER A 125 -0.99 12.68 3.57
N VAL A 126 -0.58 11.98 4.62
CA VAL A 126 0.22 12.54 5.71
C VAL A 126 1.59 13.01 5.20
N LEU A 127 2.29 12.19 4.42
CA LEU A 127 3.57 12.57 3.82
C LEU A 127 3.44 13.80 2.91
N SER A 128 2.31 13.99 2.23
CA SER A 128 2.08 15.18 1.39
C SER A 128 1.94 16.46 2.22
N GLU A 129 1.38 16.35 3.43
CA GLU A 129 1.16 17.46 4.38
C GLU A 129 2.39 17.80 5.22
N ILE A 130 3.32 16.86 5.41
CA ILE A 130 4.61 17.14 6.07
C ILE A 130 5.42 18.14 5.24
N GLU A 131 5.89 19.20 5.90
CA GLU A 131 6.70 20.26 5.31
C GLU A 131 8.01 19.70 4.72
N VAL A 132 8.42 20.26 3.57
CA VAL A 132 9.70 19.87 2.94
C VAL A 132 10.85 20.53 3.69
N PRO A 133 11.82 19.75 4.22
CA PRO A 133 12.93 20.32 4.99
C PRO A 133 13.81 21.25 4.18
N GLU A 134 14.33 22.32 4.80
CA GLU A 134 15.28 23.24 4.16
C GLU A 134 16.55 22.52 3.68
N SER A 135 17.02 21.54 4.46
CA SER A 135 18.15 20.66 4.13
C SER A 135 17.97 19.96 2.77
N TYR A 136 16.78 19.41 2.52
CA TYR A 136 16.43 18.81 1.25
C TYR A 136 16.44 19.84 0.13
N ILE A 137 15.82 21.01 0.36
CA ILE A 137 15.73 22.06 -0.64
C ILE A 137 17.12 22.58 -1.06
N ASP A 138 18.03 22.75 -0.11
CA ASP A 138 19.40 23.19 -0.36
C ASP A 138 20.22 22.16 -1.14
N SER A 139 19.85 20.88 -1.07
CA SER A 139 20.47 19.79 -1.84
C SER A 139 19.98 19.72 -3.29
N LEU A 140 18.88 20.39 -3.64
CA LEU A 140 18.25 20.26 -4.95
C LEU A 140 19.08 20.91 -6.08
N PRO A 141 19.04 20.33 -7.30
CA PRO A 141 19.61 20.99 -8.48
C PRO A 141 18.99 22.37 -8.77
N LYS A 142 19.72 23.21 -9.50
CA LYS A 142 19.30 24.60 -9.84
C LYS A 142 17.99 24.69 -10.63
N ASN A 143 17.60 23.65 -11.36
CA ASN A 143 16.39 23.61 -12.18
C ASN A 143 15.88 22.17 -12.38
N GLY A 144 14.58 22.01 -12.65
CA GLY A 144 13.94 20.70 -12.81
C GLY A 144 14.51 19.88 -13.98
N ARG A 145 15.02 20.52 -15.04
CA ARG A 145 15.68 19.81 -16.14
C ARG A 145 16.98 19.14 -15.69
N SER A 146 17.75 19.76 -14.80
CA SER A 146 18.95 19.14 -14.21
C SER A 146 18.62 17.94 -13.31
N SER A 147 17.43 17.93 -12.69
CA SER A 147 16.96 16.78 -11.89
C SER A 147 16.44 15.64 -12.78
N LEU A 148 15.57 15.96 -13.74
CA LEU A 148 14.99 14.97 -14.68
C LEU A 148 15.99 14.47 -15.71
N GLY A 149 17.02 15.23 -16.05
CA GLY A 149 17.85 14.96 -17.23
C GLY A 149 17.12 15.23 -18.55
N ASP A 150 17.89 15.33 -19.64
CA ASP A 150 17.38 15.81 -20.92
C ASP A 150 16.31 14.91 -21.55
N SER A 151 16.48 13.59 -21.46
CA SER A 151 15.55 12.61 -22.05
C SER A 151 14.17 12.70 -21.38
N ILE A 152 14.11 12.60 -20.05
CA ILE A 152 12.85 12.65 -19.30
C ILE A 152 12.21 14.02 -19.45
N TYR A 153 12.99 15.10 -19.33
CA TYR A 153 12.48 16.46 -19.51
C TYR A 153 11.83 16.63 -20.89
N LYS A 154 12.46 16.15 -21.96
CA LYS A 154 11.88 16.21 -23.31
C LYS A 154 10.56 15.42 -23.39
N SER A 155 10.50 14.24 -22.78
CA SER A 155 9.30 13.40 -22.82
C SER A 155 8.11 13.98 -22.05
N ILE A 156 8.33 14.67 -20.93
CA ILE A 156 7.24 15.28 -20.15
C ILE A 156 6.80 16.65 -20.70
N THR A 157 7.60 17.29 -21.55
CA THR A 157 7.33 18.63 -22.10
C THR A 157 6.77 18.62 -23.52
N VAL A 158 6.42 17.45 -24.05
CA VAL A 158 5.72 17.28 -25.33
C VAL A 158 4.33 17.91 -25.31
N GLU A 159 3.78 18.22 -26.50
CA GLU A 159 2.44 18.78 -26.63
C GLU A 159 1.36 17.80 -26.16
N TYR A 160 1.39 16.58 -26.68
CA TYR A 160 0.48 15.48 -26.31
C TYR A 160 1.22 14.46 -25.44
N PHE A 161 0.76 14.29 -24.20
CA PHE A 161 1.41 13.42 -23.22
C PHE A 161 0.48 12.30 -22.80
N ASP A 162 0.98 11.07 -22.92
CA ASP A 162 0.36 9.88 -22.34
C ASP A 162 1.29 9.31 -21.26
N PRO A 163 0.87 9.33 -19.98
CA PRO A 163 1.64 8.76 -18.88
C PRO A 163 1.99 7.27 -19.05
N ALA A 164 1.09 6.49 -19.66
CA ALA A 164 1.31 5.05 -19.84
C ALA A 164 2.40 4.77 -20.88
N ASN A 165 2.34 5.46 -22.03
CA ASN A 165 3.41 5.42 -23.03
C ASN A 165 4.74 5.95 -22.48
N PHE A 166 4.71 7.04 -21.70
CA PHE A 166 5.90 7.55 -21.02
C PHE A 166 6.57 6.47 -20.16
N LEU A 167 5.83 5.83 -19.25
CA LEU A 167 6.37 4.79 -18.39
C LEU A 167 6.86 3.55 -19.17
N SER A 168 6.21 3.23 -20.28
CA SER A 168 6.61 2.11 -21.16
C SER A 168 7.93 2.39 -21.89
N SER A 169 8.27 3.66 -22.11
CA SER A 169 9.55 4.10 -22.67
C SER A 169 10.69 4.19 -21.64
N MET A 170 10.38 4.11 -20.35
CA MET A 170 11.36 4.18 -19.26
C MET A 170 11.90 2.80 -18.90
N ASP A 171 13.16 2.75 -18.48
CA ASP A 171 13.75 1.53 -17.93
C ASP A 171 13.31 1.32 -16.48
N LEU A 172 12.28 0.50 -16.30
CA LEU A 172 11.70 0.14 -15.00
C LEU A 172 12.04 -1.31 -14.60
N SER A 173 13.16 -1.84 -15.10
CA SER A 173 13.55 -3.26 -14.92
C SER A 173 13.94 -3.63 -13.49
N THR A 174 14.36 -2.65 -12.68
CA THR A 174 14.76 -2.88 -11.29
C THR A 174 14.13 -1.85 -10.37
N GLU A 175 13.88 -2.24 -9.13
CA GLU A 175 13.34 -1.37 -8.08
C GLU A 175 14.17 -0.08 -7.92
N HIS A 176 15.49 -0.17 -7.96
CA HIS A 176 16.38 0.98 -7.90
C HIS A 176 16.15 2.00 -9.03
N LYS A 177 15.86 1.54 -10.26
CA LYS A 177 15.59 2.44 -11.39
C LYS A 177 14.23 3.12 -11.26
N VAL A 178 13.24 2.38 -10.77
CA VAL A 178 11.91 2.94 -10.45
C VAL A 178 12.04 4.03 -9.37
N LEU A 179 12.82 3.75 -8.31
CA LEU A 179 13.06 4.69 -7.22
C LEU A 179 13.86 5.93 -7.67
N ASP A 180 14.87 5.76 -8.52
CA ASP A 180 15.61 6.88 -9.14
C ASP A 180 14.67 7.80 -9.93
N LEU A 181 13.80 7.21 -10.75
CA LEU A 181 12.80 7.97 -11.50
C LEU A 181 11.86 8.75 -10.56
N LYS A 182 11.33 8.10 -9.52
CA LYS A 182 10.47 8.74 -8.50
C LYS A 182 11.20 9.93 -7.85
N ASN A 183 12.43 9.73 -7.37
CA ASN A 183 13.24 10.76 -6.73
C ASN A 183 13.46 11.98 -7.64
N ARG A 184 13.81 11.75 -8.91
CA ARG A 184 14.07 12.84 -9.88
C ARG A 184 12.81 13.63 -10.21
N ILE A 185 11.67 12.96 -10.26
CA ILE A 185 10.37 13.59 -10.46
C ILE A 185 9.99 14.45 -9.25
N GLU A 186 10.04 13.91 -8.03
CA GLU A 186 9.70 14.63 -6.81
C GLU A 186 10.58 15.87 -6.60
N ALA A 187 11.90 15.72 -6.78
CA ALA A 187 12.83 16.85 -6.75
C ALA A 187 12.43 17.96 -7.75
N SER A 188 11.95 17.59 -8.93
CA SER A 188 11.52 18.55 -9.96
C SER A 188 10.24 19.28 -9.59
N ILE A 189 9.28 18.59 -8.98
CA ILE A 189 8.06 19.19 -8.43
C ILE A 189 8.41 20.26 -7.40
N ILE A 190 9.29 19.94 -6.44
CA ILE A 190 9.71 20.89 -5.41
C ILE A 190 10.39 22.13 -6.02
N ILE A 191 11.26 21.92 -7.02
CA ILE A 191 11.92 23.03 -7.74
C ILE A 191 10.88 23.92 -8.46
N TRP A 192 9.88 23.33 -9.11
CA TRP A 192 8.86 24.10 -9.82
C TRP A 192 7.94 24.86 -8.87
N LYS A 193 7.44 24.21 -7.81
CA LYS A 193 6.63 24.85 -6.75
C LYS A 193 7.35 26.06 -6.15
N ARG A 194 8.64 25.92 -5.79
CA ARG A 194 9.44 27.04 -5.26
C ARG A 194 9.61 28.18 -6.28
N LYS A 195 9.80 27.87 -7.56
CA LYS A 195 9.93 28.88 -8.63
C LYS A 195 8.60 29.55 -9.00
N MET A 196 7.46 29.02 -8.56
CA MET A 196 6.16 29.69 -8.66
C MET A 196 6.08 30.76 -7.56
N HIS A 197 6.30 30.38 -6.30
CA HIS A 197 6.21 31.29 -5.15
C HIS A 197 7.27 32.42 -5.14
N HIS A 198 8.49 32.17 -5.60
CA HIS A 198 9.55 33.19 -5.62
C HIS A 198 9.32 34.31 -6.67
N LYS A 199 8.36 34.13 -7.58
CA LYS A 199 8.06 35.06 -8.69
C LYS A 199 7.16 36.24 -8.29
N GLU A 200 6.57 36.22 -7.08
CA GLU A 200 5.74 37.31 -6.57
C GLU A 200 6.57 38.48 -6.01
N GLY A 201 7.87 38.28 -5.72
CA GLY A 201 8.71 39.28 -5.05
C GLY A 201 9.75 40.01 -5.90
N LYS A 202 10.34 39.41 -6.95
CA LYS A 202 11.42 40.04 -7.75
C LYS A 202 11.46 39.60 -9.22
N SER A 203 11.45 40.59 -10.11
CA SER A 203 11.86 40.64 -11.52
C SER A 203 11.58 39.44 -12.44
N SER A 204 10.60 39.65 -13.33
CA SER A 204 10.27 38.84 -14.51
C SER A 204 11.32 38.93 -15.62
N TRP A 205 12.54 38.45 -15.38
CA TRP A 205 13.51 38.22 -16.46
C TRP A 205 14.20 36.87 -16.25
N GLY A 206 13.85 35.87 -17.06
CA GLY A 206 14.61 34.62 -17.12
C GLY A 206 13.84 33.31 -16.94
N SER A 207 12.55 33.23 -17.31
CA SER A 207 11.98 31.90 -17.54
C SER A 207 11.28 31.77 -18.88
N ALA A 208 11.85 30.91 -19.73
CA ALA A 208 11.34 30.55 -21.04
C ALA A 208 10.06 29.68 -21.01
N VAL A 209 9.57 29.29 -19.82
CA VAL A 209 8.39 28.45 -19.66
C VAL A 209 7.30 29.25 -18.94
N SER A 210 6.12 29.37 -19.57
CA SER A 210 4.93 30.03 -19.01
C SER A 210 4.44 29.32 -17.75
N ILE A 211 3.62 30.03 -16.95
CA ILE A 211 3.00 29.49 -15.73
C ILE A 211 2.10 28.29 -16.05
N GLU A 212 1.24 28.43 -17.07
CA GLU A 212 0.33 27.38 -17.57
C GLU A 212 1.08 26.10 -17.97
N LYS A 213 2.26 26.24 -18.60
CA LYS A 213 3.07 25.08 -18.97
C LYS A 213 3.68 24.37 -17.76
N ARG A 214 3.96 25.10 -16.66
CA ARG A 214 4.49 24.50 -15.43
C ARG A 214 3.40 23.78 -14.65
N GLU A 215 2.20 24.35 -14.57
CA GLU A 215 1.03 23.68 -13.98
C GLU A 215 0.71 22.39 -14.73
N LEU A 216 0.75 22.42 -16.07
CA LEU A 216 0.61 21.22 -16.89
C LEU A 216 1.70 20.17 -16.59
N PHE A 217 2.96 20.60 -16.40
CA PHE A 217 4.03 19.67 -16.06
C PHE A 217 3.85 19.07 -14.67
N GLU A 218 3.38 19.86 -13.71
CA GLU A 218 3.04 19.42 -12.35
C GLU A 218 1.95 18.34 -12.37
N GLU A 219 0.84 18.58 -13.06
CA GLU A 219 -0.25 17.60 -13.22
C GLU A 219 0.25 16.29 -13.84
N ARG A 220 1.08 16.38 -14.89
CA ARG A 220 1.66 15.20 -15.55
C ARG A 220 2.54 14.39 -14.62
N VAL A 221 3.40 15.04 -13.86
CA VAL A 221 4.31 14.32 -12.97
C VAL A 221 3.61 13.77 -11.73
N GLU A 222 2.58 14.44 -11.20
CA GLU A 222 1.73 13.89 -10.14
C GLU A 222 0.98 12.64 -10.63
N THR A 223 0.49 12.66 -11.89
CA THR A 223 -0.09 11.48 -12.53
C THR A 223 0.92 10.34 -12.68
N ILE A 224 2.16 10.65 -13.07
CA ILE A 224 3.23 9.64 -13.15
C ILE A 224 3.52 9.03 -11.77
N LEU A 225 3.65 9.85 -10.72
CA LEU A 225 3.89 9.37 -9.35
C LEU A 225 2.76 8.45 -8.87
N HIS A 226 1.51 8.80 -9.21
CA HIS A 226 0.35 7.96 -8.91
C HIS A 226 0.45 6.59 -9.61
N LEU A 227 0.81 6.58 -10.90
CA LEU A 227 0.98 5.34 -11.67
C LEU A 227 2.18 4.52 -11.19
N LEU A 228 3.28 5.15 -10.76
CA LEU A 228 4.41 4.44 -10.17
C LEU A 228 4.00 3.75 -8.86
N LYS A 229 3.26 4.44 -7.99
CA LYS A 229 2.73 3.84 -6.76
C LYS A 229 1.77 2.68 -7.05
N TYR A 230 0.95 2.79 -8.09
CA TYR A 230 0.07 1.72 -8.53
C TYR A 230 0.85 0.50 -9.03
N ARG A 231 1.87 0.71 -9.86
CA ARG A 231 2.63 -0.38 -10.49
C ARG A 231 3.65 -1.03 -9.55
N PHE A 232 4.12 -0.28 -8.55
CA PHE A 232 5.15 -0.70 -7.61
C PHE A 232 4.72 -0.39 -6.16
N PRO A 233 3.71 -1.09 -5.62
CA PRO A 233 3.18 -0.81 -4.28
C PRO A 233 4.20 -1.07 -3.16
N GLY A 234 5.19 -1.93 -3.38
CA GLY A 234 6.28 -2.20 -2.42
C GLY A 234 7.53 -1.33 -2.60
N LEU A 235 7.45 -0.24 -3.38
CA LEU A 235 8.61 0.60 -3.63
C LEU A 235 9.13 1.22 -2.32
N PRO A 236 10.45 1.23 -2.08
CA PRO A 236 11.02 1.87 -0.89
C PRO A 236 10.67 3.37 -0.82
N GLN A 237 10.75 3.92 0.38
CA GLN A 237 10.56 5.36 0.60
C GLN A 237 11.54 6.16 -0.25
N SER A 238 11.05 7.26 -0.83
CA SER A 238 11.90 8.15 -1.62
C SER A 238 12.85 8.96 -0.75
N SER A 239 13.85 9.58 -1.35
CA SER A 239 14.75 10.50 -0.64
C SER A 239 14.00 11.68 -0.03
N LEU A 240 12.93 12.15 -0.68
CA LEU A 240 12.06 13.20 -0.14
C LEU A 240 11.26 12.68 1.07
N ASP A 241 10.65 11.50 0.96
CA ASP A 241 9.89 10.87 2.04
C ASP A 241 10.80 10.67 3.28
N ILE A 242 12.01 10.13 3.08
CA ILE A 242 13.01 9.92 4.13
C ILE A 242 13.39 11.24 4.81
N SER A 243 13.68 12.29 4.02
CA SER A 243 14.04 13.60 4.58
C SER A 243 12.89 14.21 5.37
N LYS A 244 11.65 14.14 4.84
CA LYS A 244 10.45 14.60 5.54
C LYS A 244 10.30 13.90 6.90
N ILE A 245 10.44 12.58 6.95
CA ILE A 245 10.32 11.80 8.19
C ILE A 245 11.44 12.16 9.18
N GLN A 246 12.67 12.27 8.69
CA GLN A 246 13.85 12.54 9.52
C GLN A 246 13.80 13.92 10.19
N ASP A 247 13.37 14.95 9.46
CA ASP A 247 13.39 16.34 9.92
C ASP A 247 12.01 16.82 10.46
N ASN A 248 10.99 15.96 10.45
CA ASN A 248 9.65 16.30 10.95
C ASN A 248 9.65 16.59 12.46
N LYS A 249 8.94 17.67 12.84
CA LYS A 249 8.77 18.10 14.24
C LYS A 249 7.33 17.97 14.73
N ASP A 250 6.38 17.66 13.85
CA ASP A 250 4.98 17.47 14.19
C ASP A 250 4.73 16.05 14.71
N ILE A 251 4.44 15.93 16.00
CA ILE A 251 4.21 14.63 16.66
C ILE A 251 2.99 13.91 16.08
N GLY A 252 1.93 14.64 15.73
CA GLY A 252 0.73 14.02 15.16
C GLY A 252 0.99 13.43 13.78
N HIS A 253 1.72 14.15 12.91
CA HIS A 253 2.15 13.60 11.62
C HIS A 253 3.10 12.41 11.80
N ALA A 254 4.03 12.46 12.76
CA ALA A 254 4.93 11.34 13.04
C ALA A 254 4.15 10.08 13.43
N ILE A 255 3.12 10.21 14.27
CA ILE A 255 2.25 9.10 14.66
C ILE A 255 1.44 8.59 13.47
N LEU A 256 0.82 9.49 12.70
CA LEU A 256 0.02 9.11 11.54
C LEU A 256 0.84 8.40 10.46
N GLU A 257 2.02 8.94 10.11
CA GLU A 257 2.95 8.33 9.14
C GLU A 257 3.40 6.95 9.60
N SER A 258 3.94 6.87 10.82
CA SER A 258 4.52 5.62 11.30
C SER A 258 3.47 4.52 11.52
N TYR A 259 2.30 4.86 12.05
CA TYR A 259 1.25 3.89 12.28
C TYR A 259 0.66 3.37 10.96
N SER A 260 0.36 4.27 10.02
CA SER A 260 -0.12 3.88 8.68
C SER A 260 0.91 3.02 7.92
N ARG A 261 2.20 3.33 8.00
CA ARG A 261 3.27 2.54 7.37
C ARG A 261 3.45 1.14 7.98
N ILE A 262 3.26 1.01 9.29
CA ILE A 262 3.33 -0.31 9.96
C ILE A 262 2.13 -1.17 9.56
N ILE A 263 0.92 -0.58 9.49
CA ILE A 263 -0.28 -1.28 9.00
C ILE A 263 -0.09 -1.71 7.54
N GLU A 264 0.44 -0.83 6.68
CA GLU A 264 0.80 -1.15 5.29
C GLU A 264 1.75 -2.35 5.22
N SER A 265 2.83 -2.32 6.01
CA SER A 265 3.82 -3.40 6.05
C SER A 265 3.23 -4.73 6.54
N LEU A 266 2.36 -4.68 7.54
CA LEU A 266 1.67 -5.87 8.06
C LEU A 266 0.70 -6.43 7.03
N ALA A 267 -0.13 -5.59 6.42
CA ALA A 267 -1.07 -6.00 5.38
C ALA A 267 -0.35 -6.63 4.18
N PHE A 268 0.74 -6.02 3.70
CA PHE A 268 1.56 -6.59 2.64
C PHE A 268 2.18 -7.94 3.05
N SER A 269 2.62 -8.08 4.29
CA SER A 269 3.19 -9.32 4.80
C SER A 269 2.15 -10.46 4.85
N ILE A 270 0.94 -10.16 5.35
CA ILE A 270 -0.18 -11.12 5.37
C ILE A 270 -0.57 -11.52 3.94
N LEU A 271 -0.72 -10.51 3.05
CA LEU A 271 -1.05 -10.72 1.65
C LEU A 271 -0.04 -11.65 0.97
N SER A 272 1.26 -11.40 1.16
CA SER A 272 2.33 -12.25 0.62
C SER A 272 2.24 -13.68 1.13
N ARG A 273 1.83 -13.92 2.39
CA ARG A 273 1.67 -15.30 2.91
C ARG A 273 0.48 -16.02 2.32
N ILE A 274 -0.64 -15.32 2.14
CA ILE A 274 -1.81 -15.88 1.46
C ILE A 274 -1.44 -16.24 0.01
N GLU A 275 -0.68 -15.37 -0.67
CA GLU A 275 -0.20 -15.63 -2.02
C GLU A 275 0.74 -16.83 -2.11
N ASP A 276 1.65 -17.01 -1.15
CA ASP A 276 2.52 -18.20 -1.09
C ASP A 276 1.69 -19.50 -1.00
N VAL A 277 0.63 -19.51 -0.19
CA VAL A 277 -0.27 -20.67 -0.03
C VAL A 277 -1.03 -20.93 -1.34
N LEU A 278 -1.63 -19.90 -1.94
CA LEU A 278 -2.36 -20.02 -3.21
C LEU A 278 -1.45 -20.44 -4.37
N HIS A 279 -0.19 -20.04 -4.35
CA HIS A 279 0.81 -20.48 -5.32
C HIS A 279 1.19 -21.95 -5.14
N ALA A 280 1.42 -22.41 -3.90
CA ALA A 280 1.67 -23.82 -3.63
C ALA A 280 0.48 -24.70 -4.02
N ASP A 281 -0.73 -24.20 -3.80
CA ASP A 281 -1.97 -24.84 -4.21
C ASP A 281 -2.12 -24.95 -5.75
N SER A 282 -1.81 -23.89 -6.50
CA SER A 282 -1.84 -23.96 -7.97
C SER A 282 -0.81 -24.96 -8.54
N LEU A 283 0.37 -25.04 -7.93
CA LEU A 283 1.39 -26.04 -8.28
C LEU A 283 0.89 -27.47 -7.99
N ALA A 284 0.30 -27.72 -6.83
CA ALA A 284 -0.25 -29.03 -6.46
C ALA A 284 -1.34 -29.48 -7.45
N GLN A 285 -2.26 -28.58 -7.81
CA GLN A 285 -3.30 -28.87 -8.79
C GLN A 285 -2.73 -29.22 -10.17
N SER A 286 -1.73 -28.47 -10.66
CA SER A 286 -1.09 -28.75 -11.94
C SER A 286 -0.35 -30.10 -11.97
N SER A 287 0.16 -30.55 -10.82
CA SER A 287 0.82 -31.84 -10.70
C SER A 287 -0.18 -33.01 -10.67
N SER A 288 -1.38 -32.79 -10.15
CA SER A 288 -2.46 -33.79 -10.11
C SER A 288 -3.13 -34.00 -11.48
N SER A 289 -3.15 -32.96 -12.33
CA SER A 289 -3.68 -33.07 -13.70
C SER A 289 -2.70 -33.70 -14.69
N ASN A 290 -1.41 -33.82 -14.34
CA ASN A 290 -0.39 -34.41 -15.21
C ASN A 290 -0.22 -35.93 -15.03
N SER A 291 -1.04 -36.58 -14.18
CA SER A 291 -1.05 -38.04 -14.05
C SER A 291 -2.01 -38.74 -15.01
N ASP A 292 -2.85 -38.00 -15.74
CA ASP A 292 -3.68 -38.52 -16.82
C ASP A 292 -3.54 -37.59 -18.05
N ASP A 293 -3.00 -38.15 -19.13
CA ASP A 293 -2.81 -37.57 -20.48
C ASP A 293 -1.57 -36.68 -20.75
N ASP A 294 -0.56 -37.30 -21.36
CA ASP A 294 0.44 -36.64 -22.18
C ASP A 294 -0.17 -36.15 -23.52
N ALA A 295 0.28 -34.96 -23.92
CA ALA A 295 0.37 -34.41 -25.27
C ALA A 295 -0.51 -33.18 -25.58
N THR A 296 0.21 -32.11 -25.91
CA THR A 296 -0.21 -30.88 -26.62
C THR A 296 -0.91 -29.77 -25.83
N ARG A 297 -0.11 -28.82 -25.33
CA ARG A 297 -0.21 -27.37 -25.63
C ARG A 297 0.87 -26.56 -24.91
N LEU A 298 2.01 -26.41 -25.59
CA LEU A 298 2.87 -25.24 -25.40
C LEU A 298 2.16 -24.04 -26.03
N SER A 299 1.61 -23.16 -25.20
CA SER A 299 1.34 -21.77 -25.56
C SER A 299 1.61 -20.93 -24.33
N SER A 300 2.52 -19.98 -24.49
CA SER A 300 2.92 -18.94 -23.54
C SER A 300 1.74 -18.38 -22.75
N ALA A 301 1.61 -18.81 -21.50
CA ALA A 301 0.81 -18.10 -20.51
C ALA A 301 1.63 -16.89 -20.08
N GLU A 302 1.28 -15.73 -20.62
CA GLU A 302 1.67 -14.46 -20.01
C GLU A 302 1.18 -14.50 -18.56
N THR A 303 2.12 -14.40 -17.62
CA THR A 303 1.81 -14.21 -16.21
C THR A 303 0.92 -12.98 -16.09
N PRO A 304 -0.34 -13.09 -15.61
CA PRO A 304 -1.20 -11.94 -15.46
C PRO A 304 -0.52 -10.98 -14.48
N THR A 305 -0.27 -9.77 -14.94
CA THR A 305 0.33 -8.73 -14.10
C THR A 305 -0.72 -8.24 -13.10
N LEU A 306 -0.28 -7.82 -11.91
CA LEU A 306 -1.11 -7.20 -10.85
C LEU A 306 -2.03 -6.06 -11.37
N LEU A 307 -1.69 -5.51 -12.54
CA LEU A 307 -2.43 -4.49 -13.29
C LEU A 307 -3.81 -4.99 -13.77
N ASP A 308 -3.92 -6.22 -14.28
CA ASP A 308 -5.20 -6.81 -14.74
C ASP A 308 -6.11 -7.21 -13.57
N PHE A 309 -5.53 -7.40 -12.38
CA PHE A 309 -6.21 -7.92 -11.20
C PHE A 309 -7.00 -6.86 -10.42
N MET A 310 -6.60 -5.57 -10.46
CA MET A 310 -7.10 -4.60 -9.49
C MET A 310 -8.34 -3.79 -9.93
N GLY A 311 -8.62 -3.58 -11.22
CA GLY A 311 -9.86 -2.93 -11.70
C GLY A 311 -10.01 -1.40 -11.46
N TRP A 312 -8.93 -0.61 -11.49
CA TRP A 312 -8.91 0.82 -11.11
C TRP A 312 -9.08 1.76 -12.32
N GLY A 313 -10.27 1.76 -12.93
CA GLY A 313 -10.64 2.77 -13.92
C GLY A 313 -11.16 4.08 -13.30
N ILE A 314 -10.48 5.19 -13.63
CA ILE A 314 -10.87 6.63 -13.59
C ILE A 314 -11.27 7.25 -12.22
N ASP A 315 -10.55 8.33 -11.86
CA ASP A 315 -10.73 9.33 -10.79
C ASP A 315 -10.83 8.88 -9.30
N PRO A 316 -9.68 8.78 -8.59
CA PRO A 316 -9.62 8.38 -7.18
C PRO A 316 -9.98 9.49 -6.17
N LEU A 317 -9.85 10.78 -6.51
CA LEU A 317 -10.04 11.86 -5.53
C LEU A 317 -11.50 12.02 -5.07
N LYS A 318 -12.48 11.75 -5.94
CA LYS A 318 -13.89 11.69 -5.54
C LYS A 318 -14.27 10.34 -4.94
N ARG A 319 -13.64 9.25 -5.39
CA ARG A 319 -13.90 7.90 -4.88
C ARG A 319 -13.38 7.71 -3.47
N SER A 320 -12.22 8.25 -3.10
CA SER A 320 -11.62 8.04 -1.77
C SER A 320 -12.49 8.51 -0.60
N SER A 321 -13.18 9.65 -0.73
CA SER A 321 -14.10 10.13 0.31
C SER A 321 -15.36 9.26 0.41
N ILE A 322 -15.82 8.70 -0.71
CA ILE A 322 -17.01 7.84 -0.80
C ILE A 322 -16.69 6.40 -0.38
N ASP A 323 -15.51 5.89 -0.72
CA ASP A 323 -15.02 4.56 -0.36
C ASP A 323 -14.62 4.51 1.12
N MET A 324 -14.04 5.58 1.67
CA MET A 324 -13.85 5.73 3.11
C MET A 324 -15.20 5.73 3.83
N GLU A 325 -16.18 6.55 3.39
CA GLU A 325 -17.53 6.52 3.98
C GLU A 325 -18.20 5.14 3.85
N ASN A 326 -18.03 4.43 2.74
CA ASN A 326 -18.60 3.10 2.55
C ASN A 326 -17.89 2.05 3.42
N LEU A 327 -16.57 2.13 3.59
CA LEU A 327 -15.79 1.28 4.50
C LEU A 327 -16.14 1.57 5.97
N PHE A 328 -16.51 2.81 6.31
CA PHE A 328 -17.01 3.20 7.63
C PHE A 328 -18.51 2.92 7.84
N LYS A 329 -19.30 2.76 6.75
CA LYS A 329 -20.73 2.36 6.76
C LYS A 329 -20.96 0.85 6.68
N VAL A 330 -19.92 0.02 6.58
CA VAL A 330 -20.09 -1.43 6.79
C VAL A 330 -20.49 -1.63 8.25
N ASP A 331 -21.80 -1.78 8.46
CA ASP A 331 -22.41 -2.21 9.71
C ASP A 331 -21.66 -3.42 10.26
N SER A 332 -21.54 -3.43 11.58
CA SER A 332 -20.94 -4.46 12.44
C SER A 332 -21.57 -5.87 12.34
N ASP A 333 -22.33 -6.16 11.28
CA ASP A 333 -23.09 -7.41 11.11
C ASP A 333 -22.51 -8.35 10.06
N LYS A 334 -21.48 -7.96 9.30
CA LYS A 334 -20.67 -8.95 8.57
C LYS A 334 -19.62 -9.55 9.49
N LYS A 335 -20.03 -10.60 10.22
CA LYS A 335 -19.09 -11.63 10.67
C LYS A 335 -18.17 -11.97 9.50
N THR A 336 -16.86 -11.79 9.70
CA THR A 336 -15.85 -12.45 8.87
C THR A 336 -16.27 -13.90 8.68
N SER A 337 -16.27 -14.38 7.44
CA SER A 337 -16.60 -15.77 7.15
C SER A 337 -15.59 -16.65 7.87
N LYS A 338 -16.08 -17.45 8.83
CA LYS A 338 -15.24 -18.38 9.57
C LYS A 338 -14.53 -19.34 8.60
N PRO A 339 -13.30 -19.76 8.92
CA PRO A 339 -12.61 -20.77 8.11
C PRO A 339 -13.47 -22.04 8.02
N PRO A 340 -13.43 -22.76 6.89
CA PRO A 340 -14.02 -24.09 6.81
C PRO A 340 -13.25 -25.06 7.70
N VAL A 341 -13.95 -25.78 8.57
CA VAL A 341 -13.36 -26.78 9.46
C VAL A 341 -12.93 -28.01 8.66
N SER A 342 -11.68 -28.44 8.82
CA SER A 342 -11.18 -29.66 8.18
C SER A 342 -11.90 -30.91 8.74
N PRO A 343 -12.36 -31.86 7.89
CA PRO A 343 -12.85 -33.14 8.39
C PRO A 343 -11.66 -34.02 8.80
N THR A 344 -11.46 -34.20 10.11
CA THR A 344 -10.46 -35.13 10.66
C THR A 344 -10.64 -36.55 10.08
N PRO A 345 -9.57 -37.22 9.60
CA PRO A 345 -9.59 -38.66 9.36
C PRO A 345 -9.66 -39.39 10.71
N ARG A 346 -10.68 -40.22 10.89
CA ARG A 346 -10.81 -41.10 12.05
C ARG A 346 -9.62 -42.10 12.03
N PRO A 347 -8.87 -42.28 13.13
CA PRO A 347 -7.80 -43.27 13.14
C PRO A 347 -8.40 -44.67 12.92
N PRO A 348 -7.73 -45.55 12.15
CA PRO A 348 -8.21 -46.90 11.91
C PRO A 348 -8.27 -47.68 13.22
N ILE A 349 -9.43 -48.30 13.46
CA ILE A 349 -9.64 -49.27 14.54
C ILE A 349 -8.69 -50.45 14.28
N PRO A 350 -7.87 -50.89 15.25
CA PRO A 350 -7.04 -52.07 15.06
C PRO A 350 -7.94 -53.29 14.87
N GLU A 351 -7.85 -53.95 13.72
CA GLU A 351 -8.39 -55.29 13.53
C GLU A 351 -7.68 -56.22 14.52
N LEU A 352 -8.44 -56.75 15.49
CA LEU A 352 -8.04 -57.90 16.28
C LEU A 352 -7.95 -59.09 15.32
N SER A 353 -6.72 -59.48 14.98
CA SER A 353 -6.45 -60.76 14.33
C SER A 353 -6.73 -61.89 15.32
N ASP A 354 -7.72 -62.72 15.02
CA ASP A 354 -7.86 -64.03 15.64
C ASP A 354 -6.62 -64.89 15.34
N ASN A 355 -5.93 -65.30 16.40
CA ASN A 355 -5.20 -66.57 16.50
C ASN A 355 -4.92 -66.91 17.96
#